data_AF-A0A1B6LXF4-F1
#
_entry.id   AF-A0A1B6LXF4-F1
#
_cell.length_a   1.000
_cell.length_b   1.000
_cell.length_c   1.000
_cell.angle_alpha   90.00
_cell.angle_beta   90.00
_cell.angle_gamma   90.00
#
_symmetry.space_group_name_H-M   'P 1'
#
loop_
_entity.id
_entity.type
_entity.pdbx_description
1 polymer ?
#
loop_
_entity_poly.entity_id
_entity_poly.type
_entity_poly.pdbx_seq_one_letter_code
_entity_poly.pdbx_strand_id
1 'polypeptide(L)'
;RTASSWAKIGIFYIIFYFCLAVFWLTFLWLFSLTLDPRIPKYKLDDSLIGTNPGLGFRPMPNDSNSLSTLIWYRGTTDRDYAYWVDTLQQFLDVYRTPGKTPGRGQNIYKCSYNQPPPPGKVCDIDVREWQPC
;
A
#
# COMPACT_ATOMS: atom_id res chain seq x y z
N ARG A 1 31.42 37.66 -20.65
CA ARG A 1 30.76 36.49 -21.29
C ARG A 1 29.72 37.02 -22.28
N THR A 2 29.67 36.54 -23.52
CA THR A 2 28.74 37.00 -24.56
C THR A 2 27.53 36.06 -24.69
N ALA A 3 26.43 36.50 -25.30
CA ALA A 3 25.26 35.63 -25.56
C ALA A 3 25.63 34.35 -26.33
N SER A 4 26.56 34.46 -27.28
CA SER A 4 27.13 33.30 -28.00
C SER A 4 27.85 32.32 -27.06
N SER A 5 28.59 32.82 -26.06
CA SER A 5 29.26 31.98 -25.06
C SER A 5 28.25 31.28 -24.15
N TRP A 6 27.16 31.96 -23.75
CA TRP A 6 26.08 31.36 -22.97
C TRP A 6 25.33 30.27 -23.75
N ALA A 7 25.04 30.49 -25.03
CA ALA A 7 24.39 29.50 -25.88
C ALA A 7 25.25 28.23 -26.04
N LYS A 8 26.57 28.38 -26.25
CA LYS A 8 27.51 27.24 -26.33
C LYS A 8 27.54 26.43 -25.03
N ILE A 9 27.58 27.11 -23.88
CA ILE A 9 27.54 26.46 -22.56
C ILE A 9 26.20 25.74 -22.36
N GLY A 10 25.07 26.38 -22.71
CA GLY A 10 23.74 25.78 -22.58
C GLY A 10 23.59 24.52 -23.42
N ILE A 11 23.98 24.56 -24.69
CA ILE A 11 23.95 23.40 -25.60
C ILE A 11 24.82 22.27 -25.05
N PHE A 12 26.03 22.59 -24.57
CA PHE A 12 26.92 21.60 -23.96
C PHE A 12 26.24 20.91 -22.77
N TYR A 13 25.67 21.66 -21.82
CA TYR A 13 25.03 21.07 -20.65
C TYR A 13 23.76 20.28 -21.00
N ILE A 14 22.98 20.72 -21.99
CA ILE A 14 21.81 19.96 -22.46
C ILE A 14 22.24 18.59 -22.98
N ILE A 15 23.23 18.54 -23.86
CA ILE A 15 23.74 17.28 -24.43
C ILE A 15 24.35 16.42 -23.32
N PHE A 16 25.17 17.01 -22.46
CA PHE A 16 25.82 16.32 -21.35
C PHE A 16 24.80 15.66 -20.40
N TYR A 17 23.81 16.42 -19.93
CA TYR A 17 22.79 15.90 -19.02
C TYR A 17 21.84 14.93 -19.70
N PHE A 18 21.58 15.10 -21.00
CA PHE A 18 20.82 14.12 -21.77
C PHE A 18 21.55 12.77 -21.83
N CYS A 19 22.83 12.76 -22.18
CA CYS A 19 23.65 11.55 -22.17
C CYS A 19 23.72 10.92 -20.76
N LEU A 20 23.87 11.73 -19.72
CA LEU A 20 23.89 11.25 -18.33
C LEU A 20 22.55 10.63 -17.92
N ALA A 21 21.42 11.24 -18.31
CA ALA A 21 20.09 10.71 -18.04
C ALA A 21 19.87 9.37 -18.75
N VAL A 22 20.24 9.27 -20.02
CA VAL A 22 20.15 8.00 -20.79
C VAL A 22 21.02 6.91 -20.16
N PHE A 23 22.25 7.24 -19.74
CA PHE A 23 23.12 6.32 -19.04
C PHE A 23 22.44 5.81 -17.76
N TRP A 24 21.98 6.71 -16.88
CA TRP A 24 21.31 6.33 -15.63
C TRP A 24 20.03 5.50 -15.85
N LEU A 25 19.18 5.89 -16.79
CA LEU A 25 17.96 5.14 -17.13
C LEU A 25 18.29 3.73 -17.67
N THR A 26 19.38 3.59 -18.41
CA THR A 26 19.83 2.27 -18.90
C THR A 26 20.21 1.36 -17.73
N PHE A 27 20.91 1.87 -16.71
CA PHE A 27 21.19 1.08 -15.51
C PHE A 27 19.94 0.73 -14.71
N LEU A 28 18.98 1.64 -14.58
CA LEU A 28 17.71 1.32 -13.94
C LEU A 28 16.94 0.25 -14.71
N TRP A 29 16.94 0.31 -16.04
CA TRP A 29 16.30 -0.70 -16.87
C TRP A 29 17.01 -2.05 -16.75
N LEU A 30 18.35 -2.10 -16.81
CA LEU A 30 19.09 -3.34 -16.58
C LEU A 30 18.86 -3.90 -15.18
N PHE A 31 18.78 -3.04 -14.16
CA PHE A 31 18.45 -3.45 -12.80
C PHE A 31 17.04 -4.04 -12.70
N SER A 32 16.04 -3.47 -13.39
CA SER A 32 14.67 -3.99 -13.36
C SER A 32 14.55 -5.38 -13.97
N LEU A 33 15.41 -5.73 -14.94
CA LEU A 33 15.50 -7.10 -15.48
C LEU A 33 15.99 -8.13 -14.45
N THR A 34 16.63 -7.68 -13.36
CA THR A 34 17.09 -8.57 -12.28
C THR A 34 16.03 -8.79 -11.19
N LEU A 35 14.87 -8.14 -11.31
CA LEU A 35 13.79 -8.20 -10.33
C LEU A 35 12.61 -9.03 -10.85
N ASP A 36 12.03 -9.84 -9.97
CA ASP A 36 10.78 -10.53 -10.25
C ASP A 36 9.59 -9.56 -10.01
N PRO A 37 8.68 -9.36 -10.98
CA PRO A 37 7.55 -8.46 -10.81
C PRO A 37 6.48 -8.96 -9.83
N ARG A 38 6.52 -10.24 -9.44
CA ARG A 38 5.53 -10.88 -8.56
C ARG A 38 5.99 -10.97 -7.11
N ILE A 39 7.29 -11.00 -6.87
CA ILE A 39 7.84 -11.20 -5.53
C ILE A 39 9.05 -10.30 -5.24
N PRO A 40 9.16 -9.72 -4.03
CA PRO A 40 10.35 -8.97 -3.64
C PRO A 40 11.56 -9.91 -3.53
N LYS A 41 12.74 -9.40 -3.93
CA LYS A 41 14.01 -10.15 -3.95
C LYS A 41 14.47 -10.58 -2.55
N TYR A 42 14.34 -9.69 -1.57
CA TYR A 42 14.73 -9.95 -0.18
C TYR A 42 13.47 -10.08 0.68
N LYS A 43 13.38 -11.18 1.43
CA LYS A 43 12.21 -11.56 2.23
C LYS A 43 12.66 -12.12 3.57
N LEU A 44 11.83 -11.95 4.60
CA LEU A 44 12.09 -12.46 5.96
C LEU A 44 13.51 -12.08 6.44
N ASP A 45 14.33 -13.06 6.80
CA ASP A 45 15.68 -12.85 7.34
C ASP A 45 16.67 -12.26 6.34
N ASP A 46 16.41 -12.41 5.02
CA ASP A 46 17.21 -11.73 3.98
C ASP A 46 16.87 -10.23 3.88
N SER A 47 15.80 -9.78 4.55
CA SER A 47 15.35 -8.40 4.56
C SER A 47 15.64 -7.70 5.88
N LEU A 48 15.72 -6.37 5.86
CA LEU A 48 15.93 -5.56 7.07
C LEU A 48 14.80 -5.69 8.11
N ILE A 49 13.59 -6.07 7.68
CA ILE A 49 12.41 -6.18 8.54
C ILE A 49 12.45 -7.47 9.38
N GLY A 50 13.13 -8.52 8.90
CA GLY A 50 13.23 -9.83 9.55
C GLY A 50 11.97 -10.70 9.40
N THR A 51 11.86 -11.71 10.27
CA THR A 51 10.80 -12.74 10.27
C THR A 51 9.52 -12.37 11.02
N ASN A 52 9.51 -11.24 11.73
CA ASN A 52 8.39 -10.86 12.60
C ASN A 52 7.40 -9.95 11.85
N PRO A 53 6.14 -10.39 11.64
CA PRO A 53 5.15 -9.54 11.00
C PRO A 53 4.76 -8.38 11.91
N GLY A 54 4.54 -7.21 11.31
CA GLY A 54 3.97 -6.06 12.02
C GLY A 54 2.49 -6.25 12.35
N LEU A 55 2.01 -5.60 13.41
CA LEU A 55 0.60 -5.56 13.79
C LEU A 55 0.07 -4.13 13.67
N GLY A 56 -1.05 -3.96 12.99
CA GLY A 56 -1.79 -2.70 12.91
C GLY A 56 -3.20 -2.85 13.48
N PHE A 57 -3.79 -1.75 13.93
CA PHE A 57 -5.17 -1.73 14.44
C PHE A 57 -6.05 -0.74 13.65
N ARG A 58 -7.36 -0.90 13.79
CA ARG A 58 -8.40 0.00 13.27
C ARG A 58 -9.47 0.20 14.36
N PRO A 59 -10.17 1.34 14.41
CA PRO A 59 -10.02 2.53 13.54
C PRO A 59 -8.75 3.34 13.85
N MET A 60 -8.24 4.09 12.86
CA MET A 60 -7.06 4.96 13.02
C MET A 60 -7.48 6.38 13.41
N PRO A 61 -6.70 7.08 14.25
CA PRO A 61 -6.92 8.49 14.56
C PRO A 61 -6.73 9.39 13.33
N ASN A 62 -7.27 10.60 13.40
CA ASN A 62 -7.13 11.59 12.35
C ASN A 62 -5.66 12.06 12.21
N ASP A 63 -5.25 12.39 10.99
CA ASP A 63 -3.88 12.73 10.60
C ASP A 63 -3.29 13.93 11.36
N SER A 64 -4.15 14.78 11.95
CA SER A 64 -3.73 15.91 12.78
C SER A 64 -3.00 15.51 14.07
N ASN A 65 -3.16 14.25 14.54
CA ASN A 65 -2.47 13.69 15.70
C ASN A 65 -1.91 12.28 15.39
N SER A 66 -1.35 12.10 14.20
CA SER A 66 -0.82 10.82 13.67
C SER A 66 0.33 10.20 14.47
N LEU A 67 0.89 10.92 15.45
CA LEU A 67 1.90 10.41 16.39
C LEU A 67 1.29 9.64 17.58
N SER A 68 -0.03 9.68 17.75
CA SER A 68 -0.71 9.05 18.89
C SER A 68 -1.57 7.88 18.41
N THR A 69 -1.42 6.71 19.04
CA THR A 69 -2.32 5.55 18.86
C THR A 69 -3.55 5.62 19.78
N LEU A 70 -3.84 6.80 20.34
CA LEU A 70 -4.90 7.00 21.32
C LEU A 70 -6.29 7.01 20.68
N ILE A 71 -7.13 6.08 21.11
CA ILE A 71 -8.57 6.13 20.88
C ILE A 71 -9.21 6.72 22.15
N TRP A 72 -9.77 7.90 22.01
CA TRP A 72 -10.48 8.58 23.09
C TRP A 72 -11.80 9.13 22.55
N TYR A 73 -12.85 8.93 23.32
CA TYR A 73 -14.18 9.46 23.09
C TYR A 73 -14.96 9.45 24.41
N ARG A 74 -16.07 10.19 24.45
CA ARG A 74 -17.02 10.14 25.56
C ARG A 74 -18.20 9.27 25.17
N GLY A 75 -18.48 8.21 25.93
CA GLY A 75 -19.55 7.25 25.61
C GLY A 75 -20.99 7.74 25.85
N THR A 76 -21.19 9.02 26.20
CA THR A 76 -22.52 9.55 26.57
C THR A 76 -23.31 10.08 25.40
N THR A 77 -22.68 10.38 24.26
CA THR A 77 -23.33 11.01 23.12
C THR A 77 -22.79 10.43 21.82
N ASP A 78 -23.68 10.06 20.90
CA ASP A 78 -23.32 9.38 19.65
C ASP A 78 -22.30 10.15 18.81
N ARG A 79 -22.38 11.48 18.82
CA ARG A 79 -21.45 12.35 18.08
C ARG A 79 -20.01 12.24 18.56
N ASP A 80 -19.77 11.87 19.82
CA ASP A 80 -18.43 11.86 20.41
C ASP A 80 -17.60 10.67 19.92
N TYR A 81 -18.25 9.58 19.49
CA TYR A 81 -17.60 8.39 18.94
C TYR A 81 -17.94 8.11 17.46
N ALA A 82 -18.81 8.93 16.85
CA ALA A 82 -19.21 8.82 15.45
C ALA A 82 -18.01 8.72 14.50
N TYR A 83 -16.98 9.55 14.69
CA TYR A 83 -15.76 9.49 13.88
C TYR A 83 -15.12 8.09 13.83
N TRP A 84 -15.00 7.45 14.99
CA TRP A 84 -14.40 6.12 15.11
C TRP A 84 -15.25 5.06 14.44
N VAL A 85 -16.58 5.15 14.61
CA VAL A 85 -17.56 4.26 13.99
C VAL A 85 -17.54 4.42 12.47
N ASP A 86 -17.61 5.63 11.96
CA ASP A 86 -17.65 5.91 10.52
C ASP A 86 -16.37 5.40 9.83
N THR A 87 -15.21 5.66 10.43
CA THR A 87 -13.92 5.18 9.91
C THR A 87 -13.85 3.65 9.90
N LEU A 88 -14.36 2.99 10.94
CA LEU A 88 -14.41 1.54 11.02
C LEU A 88 -15.40 0.95 10.01
N GLN A 89 -16.58 1.55 9.86
CA GLN A 89 -17.59 1.13 8.88
C GLN A 89 -17.06 1.28 7.46
N GLN A 90 -16.38 2.39 7.15
CA GLN A 90 -15.74 2.61 5.86
C GLN A 90 -14.67 1.55 5.57
N PHE A 91 -13.87 1.19 6.57
CA PHE A 91 -12.88 0.10 6.43
C PHE A 91 -13.54 -1.26 6.17
N LEU A 92 -14.63 -1.57 6.87
CA LEU A 92 -15.33 -2.86 6.76
C LEU A 92 -16.23 -2.98 5.52
N ASP A 93 -16.55 -1.87 4.85
CA ASP A 93 -17.51 -1.83 3.74
C ASP A 93 -17.12 -2.77 2.57
N VAL A 94 -15.81 -2.85 2.29
CA VAL A 94 -15.25 -3.73 1.24
C VAL A 94 -15.33 -5.23 1.59
N TYR A 95 -15.54 -5.56 2.86
CA TYR A 95 -15.73 -6.94 3.33
C TYR A 95 -17.21 -7.33 3.40
N ARG A 96 -18.11 -6.37 3.69
CA ARG A 96 -19.55 -6.61 3.75
C ARG A 96 -20.21 -6.79 2.39
N THR A 97 -19.70 -6.09 1.37
CA THR A 97 -20.33 -6.04 0.05
C THR A 97 -19.39 -6.60 -1.02
N PRO A 98 -19.56 -7.86 -1.47
CA PRO A 98 -18.79 -8.42 -2.56
C PRO A 98 -18.96 -7.58 -3.83
N GLY A 99 -17.85 -7.25 -4.51
CA GLY A 99 -17.87 -6.52 -5.79
C GLY A 99 -17.59 -5.01 -5.71
N LYS A 100 -17.40 -4.43 -4.52
CA LYS A 100 -16.96 -3.01 -4.38
C LYS A 100 -15.50 -2.77 -4.79
N THR A 101 -14.68 -3.82 -4.85
CA THR A 101 -13.29 -3.75 -5.28
C THR A 101 -13.09 -4.55 -6.57
N PRO A 102 -12.38 -4.00 -7.58
CA PRO A 102 -12.10 -4.70 -8.83
C PRO A 102 -11.47 -6.07 -8.57
N GLY A 103 -12.05 -7.13 -9.15
CA GLY A 103 -11.53 -8.50 -9.04
C GLY A 103 -11.94 -9.27 -7.78
N ARG A 104 -12.54 -8.63 -6.75
CA ARG A 104 -12.92 -9.35 -5.52
C ARG A 104 -14.16 -10.24 -5.73
N GLY A 105 -15.20 -9.76 -6.42
CA GLY A 105 -16.46 -10.50 -6.57
C GLY A 105 -16.34 -11.88 -7.25
N GLN A 106 -15.42 -12.03 -8.22
CA GLN A 106 -15.24 -13.28 -8.98
C GLN A 106 -14.13 -14.19 -8.44
N ASN A 107 -13.17 -13.63 -7.69
CA ASN A 107 -12.01 -14.36 -7.19
C ASN A 107 -12.12 -14.76 -5.72
N ILE A 108 -13.25 -14.51 -5.04
CA ILE A 108 -13.49 -14.99 -3.67
C ILE A 108 -13.82 -16.49 -3.69
N TYR A 109 -13.31 -17.22 -2.70
CA TYR A 109 -13.65 -18.59 -2.38
C TYR A 109 -13.84 -18.75 -0.87
N LYS A 110 -14.91 -19.41 -0.44
CA LYS A 110 -15.11 -19.76 0.96
C LYS A 110 -14.12 -20.84 1.35
N CYS A 111 -13.08 -20.43 2.07
CA CYS A 111 -12.00 -21.30 2.50
C CYS A 111 -12.11 -21.57 4.00
N SER A 112 -11.43 -22.61 4.47
CA SER A 112 -11.22 -22.86 5.89
C SER A 112 -9.76 -23.23 6.11
N TYR A 113 -9.33 -23.33 7.38
CA TYR A 113 -7.96 -23.73 7.70
C TYR A 113 -7.54 -25.05 7.02
N ASN A 114 -8.48 -26.00 6.91
CA ASN A 114 -8.25 -27.30 6.27
C ASN A 114 -8.54 -27.31 4.76
N GLN A 115 -9.11 -26.23 4.21
CA GLN A 115 -9.56 -26.16 2.82
C GLN A 115 -9.10 -24.84 2.19
N PRO A 116 -7.86 -24.81 1.65
CA PRO A 116 -7.34 -23.62 1.00
C PRO A 116 -8.09 -23.33 -0.31
N PRO A 117 -8.06 -22.07 -0.79
CA PRO A 117 -8.69 -21.70 -2.04
C PRO A 117 -7.96 -22.33 -3.25
N PRO A 118 -8.68 -22.63 -4.35
CA PRO A 118 -8.05 -23.11 -5.57
C PRO A 118 -7.15 -22.02 -6.19
N PRO A 119 -6.21 -22.40 -7.08
CA PRO A 119 -5.31 -21.44 -7.72
C PRO A 119 -6.04 -20.28 -8.39
N GLY A 120 -5.57 -19.05 -8.13
CA GLY A 120 -6.18 -17.83 -8.66
C GLY A 120 -7.36 -17.27 -7.86
N LYS A 121 -7.79 -17.95 -6.79
CA LYS A 121 -8.80 -17.43 -5.86
C LYS A 121 -8.20 -17.04 -4.51
N VAL A 122 -8.90 -16.14 -3.82
CA VAL A 122 -8.58 -15.67 -2.47
C VAL A 122 -9.66 -16.12 -1.49
N CYS A 123 -9.26 -16.35 -0.24
CA CYS A 123 -10.18 -16.65 0.84
C CYS A 123 -11.19 -15.53 1.08
N ASP A 124 -12.45 -15.90 1.26
CA ASP A 124 -13.47 -14.99 1.78
C ASP A 124 -13.20 -14.68 3.26
N ILE A 125 -13.49 -13.46 3.67
CA ILE A 125 -13.42 -13.04 5.08
C ILE A 125 -14.81 -12.51 5.43
N ASP A 126 -15.56 -13.30 6.19
CA ASP A 126 -16.89 -12.93 6.63
C ASP A 126 -16.83 -12.19 7.97
N VAL A 127 -16.88 -10.86 7.90
CA VAL A 127 -16.84 -10.00 9.09
C VAL A 127 -18.05 -10.18 10.01
N ARG A 128 -19.12 -10.86 9.56
CA ARG A 128 -20.28 -11.18 10.41
C ARG A 128 -19.96 -12.23 11.46
N GLU A 129 -18.90 -13.03 11.26
CA GLU A 129 -18.45 -14.04 12.22
C GLU A 129 -17.80 -13.43 13.47
N TRP A 130 -17.46 -12.13 13.44
CA TRP A 130 -16.74 -11.44 14.53
C TRP A 130 -17.66 -10.95 15.67
N GLN A 131 -18.85 -11.55 15.84
CA GLN A 131 -19.78 -11.17 16.88
C GLN A 131 -19.11 -11.14 18.27
N PRO A 132 -19.41 -10.12 19.11
CA PRO A 132 -20.46 -9.11 18.96
C PRO A 132 -20.04 -7.85 18.17
N CYS A 133 -18.86 -7.84 17.54
CA CYS A 133 -18.29 -6.67 16.88
C CYS A 133 -18.82 -6.42 15.45
#